data_AF-A0AA41V096-F1
#
_entry.id   AF-A0AA41V096-F1
#
_cell.length_a   1.000
_cell.length_b   1.000
_cell.length_c   1.000
_cell.angle_alpha   90.00
_cell.angle_beta   90.00
_cell.angle_gamma   90.00
#
_symmetry.space_group_name_H-M   'P 1'
#
loop_
_entity.id
_entity.type
_entity.pdbx_description
1 polymer ?
#
loop_
_entity_poly.entity_id
_entity_poly.type
_entity_poly.pdbx_seq_one_letter_code
_entity_poly.pdbx_strand_id
1 'polypeptide(L)'
;YLTDVGSNRCGIQRNQVLFDSVAAWKDDDGDWYETGLHIFCEFHDFLRLTFHDFPDVLPAPLNGMHLNNEMLTWPEKIRFVIGLLPAMVGGQAYVEAQDGFTVKEWMRKQGVPDRVTDEVFIAMTKALNFRNPDELSMQCILIALNRFLQEKHGSKMAFLDGNPPERLCKPVVDHIESLGGELKVKRVMLTNGEAIEGDAYVMATPVDILKLLLPEDWKEVGYFKRLDKLVGVPVINVHIWFDRKLKNTYDHLLFSRSVTNFRNYCYRMQLRDFANAISIFLYPCIIFS
;
A
#
# COMPACT_ATOMS: atom_id res chain seq x y z
N TYR A 1 12.01 15.84 -9.03
CA TYR A 1 11.87 16.98 -8.10
C TYR A 1 13.16 17.72 -7.82
N LEU A 2 14.17 17.14 -7.14
CA LEU A 2 15.44 17.86 -6.92
C LEU A 2 16.14 18.26 -8.23
N THR A 3 16.09 17.39 -9.23
CA THR A 3 16.56 17.68 -10.59
C THR A 3 15.76 18.79 -11.27
N ASP A 4 14.44 18.86 -11.06
CA ASP A 4 13.56 19.88 -11.66
C ASP A 4 13.89 21.29 -11.15
N VAL A 5 14.40 21.40 -9.92
CA VAL A 5 14.85 22.69 -9.34
C VAL A 5 16.34 22.99 -9.62
N GLY A 6 16.96 22.26 -10.55
CA GLY A 6 18.32 22.52 -11.03
C GLY A 6 19.44 21.99 -10.13
N SER A 7 19.16 21.06 -9.22
CA SER A 7 20.21 20.40 -8.44
C SER A 7 20.87 19.29 -9.26
N ASN A 8 22.15 19.43 -9.60
CA ASN A 8 22.96 18.36 -10.17
C ASN A 8 23.31 17.35 -9.07
N ARG A 9 22.54 16.26 -8.87
CA ARG A 9 22.87 15.27 -7.82
C ARG A 9 22.69 13.81 -8.22
N CYS A 10 23.72 13.07 -7.84
CA CYS A 10 23.90 11.62 -7.90
C CYS A 10 22.93 10.90 -6.95
N GLY A 11 21.95 10.17 -7.49
CA GLY A 11 21.10 9.24 -6.74
C GLY A 11 21.83 7.90 -6.56
N ILE A 12 21.93 7.41 -5.33
CA ILE A 12 22.64 6.17 -5.02
C ILE A 12 21.65 5.11 -4.57
N GLN A 13 21.52 4.02 -5.32
CA GLN A 13 20.62 2.90 -4.98
C GLN A 13 21.40 1.64 -4.59
N ARG A 14 20.95 0.90 -3.59
CA ARG A 14 21.65 -0.29 -3.09
C ARG A 14 21.56 -1.52 -4.00
N ASN A 15 20.45 -1.69 -4.72
CA ASN A 15 20.14 -2.90 -5.49
C ASN A 15 20.12 -2.62 -7.00
N GLN A 16 20.42 -3.66 -7.80
CA GLN A 16 20.34 -3.60 -9.26
C GLN A 16 18.91 -3.40 -9.79
N VAL A 17 17.89 -3.69 -8.97
CA VAL A 17 16.48 -3.50 -9.32
C VAL A 17 15.99 -2.19 -8.72
N LEU A 18 15.42 -1.33 -9.55
CA LEU A 18 14.92 -0.01 -9.18
C LEU A 18 13.74 -0.11 -8.17
N PHE A 19 13.76 0.76 -7.15
CA PHE A 19 12.69 0.93 -6.15
C PHE A 19 12.23 -0.36 -5.44
N ASP A 20 13.02 -0.84 -4.48
CA ASP A 20 12.89 -2.11 -3.75
C ASP A 20 11.46 -2.59 -3.40
N SER A 21 10.55 -1.70 -2.97
CA SER A 21 9.19 -2.09 -2.56
C SER A 21 8.21 -2.31 -3.73
N VAL A 22 8.57 -1.87 -4.94
CA VAL A 22 7.83 -2.12 -6.19
C VAL A 22 8.66 -2.93 -7.18
N ALA A 23 9.76 -3.54 -6.72
CA ALA A 23 10.64 -4.32 -7.57
C ALA A 23 9.94 -5.55 -8.15
N ALA A 24 10.34 -5.92 -9.36
CA ALA A 24 9.90 -7.13 -10.05
C ALA A 24 11.10 -7.79 -10.74
N TRP A 25 11.04 -9.10 -10.89
CA TRP A 25 12.08 -9.91 -11.54
C TRP A 25 11.44 -10.78 -12.61
N LYS A 26 12.25 -11.10 -13.62
CA LYS A 26 11.87 -12.00 -14.70
C LYS A 26 12.59 -13.33 -14.48
N ASP A 27 11.86 -14.44 -14.56
CA ASP A 27 12.44 -15.78 -14.49
C ASP A 27 12.99 -16.25 -15.86
N ASP A 28 13.55 -17.46 -15.88
CA ASP A 28 14.15 -18.07 -17.08
C ASP A 28 13.10 -18.40 -18.15
N ASP A 29 11.84 -18.61 -17.76
CA ASP A 29 10.71 -18.87 -18.66
C ASP A 29 10.15 -17.55 -19.26
N GLY A 30 10.58 -16.43 -18.71
CA GLY A 30 10.25 -15.09 -19.15
C GLY A 30 9.02 -14.49 -18.45
N ASP A 31 8.54 -15.13 -17.39
CA ASP A 31 7.46 -14.67 -16.54
C ASP A 31 7.97 -13.70 -15.48
N TRP A 32 7.13 -12.72 -15.14
CA TRP A 32 7.46 -11.70 -14.13
C TRP A 32 6.81 -12.04 -12.79
N TYR A 33 7.58 -11.89 -11.71
CA TYR A 33 7.08 -11.92 -10.33
C TYR A 33 7.47 -10.65 -9.59
N GLU A 34 6.53 -10.14 -8.79
CA GLU A 34 6.65 -8.84 -8.12
C GLU A 34 6.96 -9.00 -6.61
N THR A 35 7.52 -7.97 -5.99
CA THR A 35 7.67 -7.90 -4.52
C THR A 35 6.32 -7.87 -3.83
N GLY A 36 5.33 -7.31 -4.54
CA GLY A 36 3.96 -7.29 -4.13
C GLY A 36 3.03 -6.83 -5.26
N LEU A 37 1.76 -7.14 -5.14
CA LEU A 37 0.64 -6.49 -5.78
C LEU A 37 0.46 -5.05 -5.30
N HIS A 38 0.65 -4.13 -6.22
CA HIS A 38 0.32 -2.73 -6.00
C HIS A 38 -1.01 -2.37 -6.65
N ILE A 39 -1.77 -1.54 -5.93
CA ILE A 39 -3.03 -0.98 -6.39
C ILE A 39 -2.86 0.52 -6.33
N PHE A 40 -3.19 1.18 -7.43
CA PHE A 40 -3.17 2.63 -7.52
C PHE A 40 -4.62 3.10 -7.44
N CYS A 41 -4.90 4.04 -6.56
CA CYS A 41 -6.17 4.77 -6.61
C CYS A 41 -5.97 6.06 -7.43
N GLU A 42 -7.06 6.64 -7.95
CA GLU A 42 -7.10 7.81 -8.86
C GLU A 42 -6.67 9.13 -8.19
N PHE A 43 -5.55 9.11 -7.49
CA PHE A 43 -4.92 10.25 -6.81
C PHE A 43 -3.52 10.55 -7.35
N HIS A 44 -3.03 9.76 -8.31
CA HIS A 44 -1.71 9.93 -8.91
C HIS A 44 -1.86 10.33 -10.38
N ASP A 45 -2.02 11.63 -10.65
CA ASP A 45 -2.08 12.22 -12.00
C ASP A 45 -0.85 11.93 -12.87
N PHE A 46 0.20 11.36 -12.28
CA PHE A 46 1.48 11.07 -12.92
C PHE A 46 1.54 9.70 -13.64
N LEU A 47 0.57 8.80 -13.43
CA LEU A 47 0.66 7.41 -13.88
C LEU A 47 -0.37 7.05 -14.95
N ARG A 48 0.06 6.31 -15.98
CA ARG A 48 -0.86 5.64 -16.91
C ARG A 48 -1.47 4.43 -16.20
N LEU A 49 -2.72 4.59 -15.79
CA LEU A 49 -3.46 3.64 -14.97
C LEU A 49 -4.75 3.22 -15.69
N THR A 50 -5.11 1.94 -15.58
CA THR A 50 -6.41 1.43 -16.06
C THR A 50 -7.37 1.39 -14.90
N PHE A 51 -8.40 2.25 -14.91
CA PHE A 51 -9.39 2.35 -13.83
C PHE A 51 -10.60 1.45 -14.08
N HIS A 52 -11.15 0.87 -13.01
CA HIS A 52 -12.41 0.12 -13.03
C HIS A 52 -13.53 0.89 -12.31
N ASP A 53 -14.73 0.87 -12.89
CA ASP A 53 -15.79 1.82 -12.55
C ASP A 53 -16.66 1.43 -11.35
N PHE A 54 -16.90 2.42 -10.48
CA PHE A 54 -18.10 2.51 -9.65
C PHE A 54 -19.22 3.18 -10.45
N PRO A 55 -20.51 2.89 -10.18
CA PRO A 55 -21.61 3.51 -10.93
C PRO A 55 -21.54 5.04 -10.88
N ASP A 56 -21.32 5.67 -12.05
CA ASP A 56 -21.07 7.11 -12.23
C ASP A 56 -22.26 8.03 -11.90
N VAL A 57 -23.41 7.44 -11.57
CA VAL A 57 -24.70 8.14 -11.42
C VAL A 57 -24.78 8.96 -10.12
N LEU A 58 -24.02 8.62 -9.08
CA LEU A 58 -24.10 9.28 -7.77
C LEU A 58 -22.78 9.96 -7.37
N PRO A 59 -22.80 11.16 -6.75
CA PRO A 59 -21.62 11.78 -6.18
C PRO A 59 -21.15 11.02 -4.92
N ALA A 60 -19.88 11.12 -4.55
CA ALA A 60 -19.43 10.72 -3.22
C ALA A 60 -20.16 11.59 -2.16
N PRO A 61 -20.62 11.03 -1.04
CA PRO A 61 -20.53 9.63 -0.58
C PRO A 61 -21.73 8.75 -0.96
N LEU A 62 -22.68 9.25 -1.76
CA LEU A 62 -23.93 8.56 -2.11
C LEU A 62 -23.72 7.34 -3.00
N ASN A 63 -22.66 7.34 -3.82
CA ASN A 63 -22.22 6.18 -4.63
C ASN A 63 -21.92 4.94 -3.78
N GLY A 64 -21.42 5.11 -2.55
CA GLY A 64 -21.10 4.03 -1.62
C GLY A 64 -22.31 3.38 -0.94
N MET A 65 -23.44 4.11 -0.83
CA MET A 65 -24.61 3.67 -0.05
C MET A 65 -25.56 2.71 -0.79
N HIS A 66 -25.51 2.69 -2.13
CA HIS A 66 -26.34 1.79 -2.94
C HIS A 66 -25.82 0.33 -2.98
N LEU A 67 -24.73 0.04 -2.27
CA LEU A 67 -23.97 -1.19 -2.48
C LEU A 67 -24.27 -2.24 -1.42
N ASN A 68 -24.87 -3.33 -1.91
CA ASN A 68 -24.84 -4.68 -1.36
C ASN A 68 -25.72 -4.96 -0.12
N ASN A 69 -26.74 -5.83 -0.28
CA ASN A 69 -27.61 -6.32 0.79
C ASN A 69 -27.16 -7.67 1.38
N GLU A 70 -26.15 -8.31 0.79
CA GLU A 70 -25.66 -9.62 1.23
C GLU A 70 -24.59 -9.49 2.32
N MET A 71 -23.84 -8.37 2.35
CA MET A 71 -22.77 -8.15 3.34
C MET A 71 -23.27 -7.50 4.64
N LEU A 72 -24.19 -6.53 4.56
CA LEU A 72 -24.68 -5.78 5.72
C LEU A 72 -26.21 -5.75 5.74
N THR A 73 -26.78 -6.05 6.91
CA THR A 73 -28.21 -5.88 7.17
C THR A 73 -28.58 -4.40 7.29
N TRP A 74 -29.84 -4.06 7.06
CA TRP A 74 -30.32 -2.67 7.20
C TRP A 74 -30.01 -2.03 8.57
N PRO A 75 -30.22 -2.71 9.72
CA PRO A 75 -29.84 -2.16 11.01
C PRO A 75 -28.33 -1.90 11.15
N GLU A 76 -27.48 -2.78 10.59
CA GLU A 76 -26.03 -2.61 10.58
C GLU A 76 -25.62 -1.40 9.74
N LYS A 77 -26.21 -1.21 8.55
CA LYS A 77 -25.96 -0.04 7.69
C LYS A 77 -26.26 1.28 8.40
N ILE A 78 -27.41 1.36 9.07
CA ILE A 78 -27.82 2.58 9.80
C ILE A 78 -26.81 2.89 10.92
N ARG A 79 -26.47 1.90 11.75
CA ARG A 79 -25.50 2.09 12.84
C ARG A 79 -24.11 2.43 12.31
N PHE A 80 -23.71 1.82 11.20
CA PHE A 80 -22.44 2.10 10.55
C PHE A 80 -22.34 3.56 10.07
N VAL A 81 -23.37 4.04 9.36
CA VAL A 81 -23.42 5.44 8.92
C VAL A 81 -23.38 6.39 10.11
N ILE A 82 -24.21 6.15 11.14
CA ILE A 82 -24.23 6.96 12.36
C ILE A 82 -22.85 6.98 13.04
N GLY A 83 -22.18 5.83 13.14
CA GLY A 83 -20.88 5.71 13.76
C GLY A 83 -19.77 6.46 13.00
N LEU A 84 -19.87 6.54 11.67
CA LEU A 84 -18.91 7.26 10.83
C LEU A 84 -19.14 8.77 10.76
N LEU A 85 -20.35 9.28 11.02
CA LEU A 85 -20.67 10.71 10.91
C LEU A 85 -19.66 11.64 11.59
N PRO A 86 -19.18 11.38 12.83
CA PRO A 86 -18.20 12.26 13.47
C PRO A 86 -16.88 12.33 12.71
N ALA A 87 -16.46 11.23 12.07
CA ALA A 87 -15.26 11.21 11.25
C ALA A 87 -15.43 11.95 9.91
N MET A 88 -16.63 11.92 9.33
CA MET A 88 -16.93 12.64 8.09
C MET A 88 -16.92 14.16 8.28
N VAL A 89 -17.36 14.63 9.46
CA VAL A 89 -17.45 16.08 9.76
C VAL A 89 -16.19 16.61 10.43
N GLY A 90 -15.47 15.78 11.18
CA GLY A 90 -14.39 16.22 12.08
C GLY A 90 -13.10 16.71 11.41
N GLY A 91 -12.93 16.53 10.09
CA GLY A 91 -11.74 16.97 9.36
C GLY A 91 -10.44 16.34 9.87
N GLN A 92 -9.30 16.91 9.47
CA GLN A 92 -7.97 16.32 9.73
C GLN A 92 -7.62 16.23 11.22
N ALA A 93 -7.97 17.26 12.01
CA ALA A 93 -7.69 17.28 13.45
C ALA A 93 -8.43 16.16 14.20
N TYR A 94 -9.67 15.85 13.80
CA TYR A 94 -10.39 14.71 14.37
C TYR A 94 -9.71 13.38 14.02
N VAL A 95 -9.27 13.21 12.76
CA VAL A 95 -8.59 12.00 12.30
C VAL A 95 -7.31 11.75 13.10
N GLU A 96 -6.49 12.78 13.31
CA GLU A 96 -5.27 12.71 14.12
C GLU A 96 -5.54 12.36 15.58
N ALA A 97 -6.64 12.88 16.16
CA ALA A 97 -7.04 12.53 17.52
C ALA A 97 -7.48 11.06 17.69
N GLN A 98 -7.70 10.31 16.60
CA GLN A 98 -8.08 8.89 16.67
C GLN A 98 -6.87 7.93 16.63
N ASP A 99 -5.63 8.42 16.56
CA ASP A 99 -4.45 7.56 16.48
C ASP A 99 -4.24 6.69 17.75
N GLY A 100 -4.76 7.13 18.89
CA GLY A 100 -4.71 6.40 20.15
C GLY A 100 -5.69 5.22 20.26
N PHE A 101 -6.56 4.99 19.29
CA PHE A 101 -7.52 3.89 19.29
C PHE A 101 -7.21 2.89 18.19
N THR A 102 -7.34 1.60 18.50
CA THR A 102 -7.41 0.57 17.45
C THR A 102 -8.72 0.69 16.67
N VAL A 103 -8.78 0.14 15.45
CA VAL A 103 -10.01 0.12 14.65
C VAL A 103 -11.15 -0.54 15.42
N LYS A 104 -10.88 -1.68 16.07
CA LYS A 104 -11.89 -2.41 16.85
C LYS A 104 -12.42 -1.62 18.04
N GLU A 105 -11.54 -0.94 18.79
CA GLU A 105 -11.94 -0.11 19.93
C GLU A 105 -12.77 1.10 19.47
N TRP A 106 -12.36 1.75 18.39
CA TRP A 106 -13.07 2.90 17.86
C TRP A 106 -14.46 2.50 17.33
N MET A 107 -14.57 1.41 16.57
CA MET A 107 -15.87 0.92 16.06
C MET A 107 -16.86 0.65 17.20
N ARG A 108 -16.39 -0.01 18.27
CA ARG A 108 -17.20 -0.27 19.46
C ARG A 108 -17.63 1.00 20.17
N LYS A 109 -16.71 1.96 20.32
CA LYS A 109 -16.99 3.28 20.92
C LYS A 109 -18.07 4.04 20.14
N GLN A 110 -18.08 3.90 18.82
CA GLN A 110 -19.06 4.53 17.93
C GLN A 110 -20.38 3.76 17.80
N GLY A 111 -20.53 2.62 18.50
CA GLY A 111 -21.74 1.79 18.46
C GLY A 111 -21.90 0.98 17.17
N VAL A 112 -20.83 0.82 16.40
CA VAL A 112 -20.82 -0.03 15.19
C VAL A 112 -20.83 -1.50 15.63
N PRO A 113 -21.73 -2.35 15.11
CA PRO A 113 -21.79 -3.76 15.48
C PRO A 113 -20.47 -4.50 15.19
N ASP A 114 -20.04 -5.37 16.10
CA ASP A 114 -18.80 -6.16 15.96
C ASP A 114 -18.75 -6.93 14.62
N ARG A 115 -19.89 -7.45 14.16
CA ARG A 115 -20.01 -8.14 12.86
C ARG A 115 -19.59 -7.27 11.67
N VAL A 116 -19.86 -5.96 11.70
CA VAL A 116 -19.40 -5.04 10.63
C VAL A 116 -17.88 -4.93 10.64
N THR A 117 -17.30 -4.89 11.84
CA THR A 117 -15.83 -4.87 12.00
C THR A 117 -15.21 -6.16 11.46
N ASP A 118 -15.82 -7.30 11.76
CA ASP A 118 -15.32 -8.61 11.35
C ASP A 118 -15.48 -8.88 9.85
N GLU A 119 -16.63 -8.53 9.26
CA GLU A 119 -16.94 -8.78 7.85
C GLU A 119 -16.26 -7.79 6.90
N VAL A 120 -16.21 -6.50 7.26
CA VAL A 120 -15.74 -5.43 6.37
C VAL A 120 -14.34 -4.96 6.75
N PHE A 121 -14.13 -4.62 8.02
CA PHE A 121 -12.89 -3.96 8.42
C PHE A 121 -11.70 -4.92 8.54
N ILE A 122 -11.90 -6.21 8.80
CA ILE A 122 -10.79 -7.17 8.72
C ILE A 122 -10.18 -7.19 7.31
N ALA A 123 -11.00 -7.17 6.26
CA ALA A 123 -10.51 -7.14 4.90
C ALA A 123 -9.76 -5.83 4.62
N MET A 124 -10.32 -4.70 5.05
CA MET A 124 -9.75 -3.37 4.83
C MET A 124 -8.43 -3.15 5.57
N THR A 125 -8.34 -3.51 6.86
CA THR A 125 -7.12 -3.30 7.66
C THR A 125 -5.95 -4.12 7.15
N LYS A 126 -6.24 -5.34 6.68
CA LYS A 126 -5.24 -6.22 6.07
C LYS A 126 -4.80 -5.74 4.71
N ALA A 127 -5.71 -5.21 3.90
CA ALA A 127 -5.35 -4.64 2.61
C ALA A 127 -4.47 -3.40 2.74
N LEU A 128 -4.69 -2.57 3.77
CA LEU A 128 -3.96 -1.32 3.96
C LEU A 128 -2.60 -1.49 4.64
N ASN A 129 -2.52 -2.33 5.67
CA ASN A 129 -1.31 -2.43 6.49
C ASN A 129 -1.01 -3.84 6.99
N PHE A 130 -1.65 -4.86 6.41
CA PHE A 130 -1.43 -6.27 6.72
C PHE A 130 -1.62 -6.64 8.20
N ARG A 131 -2.39 -5.83 8.95
CA ARG A 131 -2.68 -6.02 10.38
C ARG A 131 -4.17 -6.24 10.64
N ASN A 132 -4.48 -6.85 11.77
CA ASN A 132 -5.86 -7.04 12.22
C ASN A 132 -6.44 -5.72 12.79
N PRO A 133 -7.78 -5.56 12.83
CA PRO A 133 -8.42 -4.34 13.33
C PRO A 133 -8.19 -4.05 14.83
N ASP A 134 -7.79 -5.04 15.61
CA ASP A 134 -7.39 -4.92 17.00
C ASP A 134 -5.93 -4.47 17.19
N GLU A 135 -5.16 -4.33 16.11
CA GLU A 135 -3.76 -3.90 16.15
C GLU A 135 -3.53 -2.60 15.36
N LEU A 136 -4.37 -2.32 14.36
CA LEU A 136 -4.22 -1.15 13.49
C LEU A 136 -4.84 0.10 14.12
N SER A 137 -4.12 1.22 14.05
CA SER A 137 -4.62 2.54 14.42
C SER A 137 -5.82 2.96 13.56
N MET A 138 -6.86 3.50 14.19
CA MET A 138 -8.03 4.01 13.49
C MET A 138 -7.70 5.20 12.58
N GLN A 139 -6.65 5.97 12.89
CA GLN A 139 -6.19 7.05 12.04
C GLN A 139 -5.90 6.56 10.61
N CYS A 140 -5.29 5.38 10.46
CA CYS A 140 -4.99 4.78 9.16
C CYS A 140 -6.27 4.53 8.34
N ILE A 141 -7.32 3.98 8.98
CA ILE A 141 -8.61 3.72 8.33
C ILE A 141 -9.32 5.04 7.99
N LEU A 142 -9.31 6.01 8.89
CA LEU A 142 -9.99 7.29 8.65
C LEU A 142 -9.32 8.10 7.54
N ILE A 143 -7.99 8.06 7.40
CA ILE A 143 -7.30 8.67 6.26
C ILE A 143 -7.78 8.03 4.94
N ALA A 144 -7.89 6.71 4.90
CA ALA A 144 -8.40 6.01 3.72
C ALA A 144 -9.88 6.33 3.43
N LEU A 145 -10.75 6.29 4.46
CA LEU A 145 -12.17 6.58 4.32
C LEU A 145 -12.43 8.04 3.93
N ASN A 146 -11.73 9.00 4.54
CA ASN A 146 -11.91 10.41 4.24
C ASN A 146 -11.63 10.69 2.75
N ARG A 147 -10.65 9.99 2.16
CA ARG A 147 -10.36 10.08 0.73
C ARG A 147 -11.48 9.52 -0.16
N PHE A 148 -12.11 8.40 0.24
CA PHE A 148 -13.28 7.86 -0.47
C PHE A 148 -14.52 8.76 -0.38
N LEU A 149 -14.64 9.52 0.70
CA LEU A 149 -15.80 10.39 0.94
C LEU A 149 -15.65 11.76 0.27
N GLN A 150 -14.42 12.24 0.11
CA GLN A 150 -14.15 13.56 -0.48
C GLN A 150 -14.12 13.55 -2.00
N GLU A 151 -13.64 12.47 -2.62
CA GLU A 151 -13.46 12.41 -4.08
C GLU A 151 -14.38 11.38 -4.72
N LYS A 152 -15.16 11.79 -5.73
CA LYS A 152 -16.10 10.92 -6.47
C LYS A 152 -15.41 9.67 -7.05
N HIS A 153 -14.16 9.82 -7.48
CA HIS A 153 -13.36 8.77 -8.09
C HIS A 153 -12.21 8.29 -7.19
N GLY A 154 -12.10 8.80 -5.96
CA GLY A 154 -11.01 8.43 -5.05
C GLY A 154 -11.01 6.95 -4.64
N SER A 155 -12.13 6.25 -4.82
CA SER A 155 -12.20 4.80 -4.60
C SER A 155 -11.92 3.96 -5.86
N LYS A 156 -11.79 4.57 -7.04
CA LYS A 156 -11.47 3.84 -8.28
C LYS A 156 -10.08 3.24 -8.14
N MET A 157 -10.02 1.93 -8.36
CA MET A 157 -8.79 1.17 -8.33
C MET A 157 -8.26 1.02 -9.74
N ALA A 158 -6.94 1.04 -9.83
CA ALA A 158 -6.22 0.80 -11.05
C ALA A 158 -4.97 -0.03 -10.83
N PHE A 159 -4.54 -0.64 -11.92
CA PHE A 159 -3.32 -1.39 -11.96
C PHE A 159 -2.38 -0.85 -13.02
N LEU A 160 -1.08 -1.02 -12.78
CA LEU A 160 -0.06 -0.68 -13.75
C LEU A 160 -0.11 -1.64 -14.93
N ASP A 161 0.05 -1.12 -16.16
CA ASP A 161 -0.06 -1.84 -17.42
C ASP A 161 1.13 -2.76 -17.76
N GLY A 162 2.09 -2.90 -16.85
CA GLY A 162 3.21 -3.85 -16.90
C GLY A 162 3.97 -3.88 -15.58
N ASN A 163 5.19 -4.44 -15.58
CA ASN A 163 6.03 -4.50 -14.37
C ASN A 163 6.44 -3.08 -13.92
N PRO A 164 6.49 -2.81 -12.60
CA PRO A 164 6.85 -1.48 -12.11
C PRO A 164 8.26 -0.99 -12.48
N PRO A 165 9.32 -1.83 -12.52
CA PRO A 165 10.64 -1.38 -12.95
C PRO A 165 10.65 -0.70 -14.33
N GLU A 166 9.98 -1.28 -15.32
CA GLU A 166 9.95 -0.72 -16.68
C GLU A 166 8.89 0.35 -16.87
N ARG A 167 7.69 0.19 -16.28
CA ARG A 167 6.54 1.06 -16.57
C ARG A 167 6.45 2.28 -15.67
N LEU A 168 7.00 2.20 -14.46
CA LEU A 168 6.97 3.26 -13.45
C LEU A 168 8.36 3.82 -13.19
N CYS A 169 9.33 2.95 -12.91
CA CYS A 169 10.63 3.39 -12.41
C CYS A 169 11.50 3.96 -13.54
N LYS A 170 11.55 3.28 -14.69
CA LYS A 170 12.34 3.73 -15.84
C LYS A 170 11.97 5.14 -16.32
N PRO A 171 10.69 5.52 -16.50
CA PRO A 171 10.35 6.91 -16.85
C PRO A 171 10.88 7.95 -15.87
N VAL A 172 10.89 7.63 -14.56
CA VAL A 172 11.45 8.53 -13.53
C VAL A 172 12.97 8.64 -13.68
N VAL A 173 13.65 7.51 -13.93
CA VAL A 173 15.11 7.50 -14.18
C VAL A 173 15.45 8.28 -15.45
N ASP A 174 14.76 8.00 -16.56
CA ASP A 174 14.98 8.67 -17.85
C ASP A 174 14.76 10.20 -17.71
N HIS A 175 13.77 10.63 -16.92
CA HIS A 175 13.54 12.04 -16.62
C HIS A 175 14.69 12.67 -15.82
N ILE A 176 15.17 11.99 -14.79
CA ILE A 176 16.32 12.43 -13.98
C ILE A 176 17.58 12.55 -14.85
N GLU A 177 17.86 11.55 -15.69
CA GLU A 177 19.02 11.53 -16.59
C GLU A 177 18.93 12.62 -17.66
N SER A 178 17.74 12.89 -18.19
CA SER A 178 17.51 13.96 -19.18
C SER A 178 17.86 15.36 -18.65
N LEU A 179 17.78 15.54 -17.32
CA LEU A 179 18.13 16.77 -16.62
C LEU A 179 19.58 16.76 -16.09
N GLY A 180 20.39 15.79 -16.48
CA GLY A 180 21.80 15.68 -16.07
C GLY A 180 22.00 15.07 -14.68
N GLY A 181 20.97 14.48 -14.07
CA GLY A 181 21.09 13.69 -12.86
C GLY A 181 21.75 12.33 -13.14
N GLU A 182 22.60 11.86 -12.24
CA GLU A 182 23.20 10.52 -12.35
C GLU A 182 22.53 9.57 -11.37
N LEU A 183 22.18 8.36 -11.80
CA LEU A 183 21.68 7.32 -10.91
C LEU A 183 22.71 6.18 -10.87
N LYS A 184 23.40 6.03 -9.73
CA LYS A 184 24.42 5.00 -9.51
C LYS A 184 23.89 3.95 -8.54
N VAL A 185 23.89 2.68 -8.94
CA VAL A 185 23.61 1.58 -8.01
C VAL A 185 24.83 1.36 -7.12
N LYS A 186 24.92 2.02 -5.96
CA LYS A 186 26.05 1.93 -5.02
C LYS A 186 25.59 2.00 -3.55
N ARG A 187 26.47 1.64 -2.60
CA ARG A 187 26.25 1.83 -1.14
C ARG A 187 26.85 3.19 -0.73
N VAL A 188 26.34 3.79 0.36
CA VAL A 188 26.85 5.05 0.94
C VAL A 188 28.31 4.95 1.40
N MET A 189 28.76 3.75 1.77
CA MET A 189 30.18 3.36 1.64
C MET A 189 30.29 2.35 0.52
N LEU A 190 31.09 2.65 -0.47
CA LEU A 190 31.39 1.68 -1.51
C LEU A 190 32.04 0.44 -0.88
N THR A 191 31.75 -0.75 -1.40
CA THR A 191 32.37 -2.01 -0.93
C THR A 191 33.89 -2.02 -1.04
N ASN A 192 34.46 -1.04 -1.76
CA ASN A 192 35.89 -0.78 -1.90
C ASN A 192 36.43 0.28 -0.89
N GLY A 193 35.59 0.83 -0.01
CA GLY A 193 35.96 1.85 0.99
C GLY A 193 35.92 3.30 0.51
N GLU A 194 35.51 3.58 -0.72
CA GLU A 194 35.37 4.97 -1.21
C GLU A 194 34.15 5.67 -0.58
N ALA A 195 34.38 6.90 -0.10
CA ALA A 195 33.36 7.80 0.41
C ALA A 195 32.78 8.66 -0.72
N ILE A 196 31.47 8.85 -0.72
CA ILE A 196 30.82 9.77 -1.65
C ILE A 196 30.55 11.09 -0.93
N GLU A 197 31.19 12.15 -1.41
CA GLU A 197 31.02 13.50 -0.89
C GLU A 197 29.87 14.22 -1.61
N GLY A 198 29.15 15.06 -0.86
CA GLY A 198 28.10 15.91 -1.41
C GLY A 198 27.62 16.94 -0.39
N ASP A 199 27.01 18.02 -0.85
CA ASP A 199 26.61 19.14 0.05
C ASP A 199 25.41 18.78 0.94
N ALA A 200 24.67 17.73 0.61
CA ALA A 200 23.58 17.19 1.44
C ALA A 200 23.32 15.72 1.09
N TYR A 201 22.85 14.99 2.09
CA TYR A 201 22.58 13.56 2.01
C TYR A 201 21.10 13.29 2.28
N VAL A 202 20.50 12.42 1.47
CA VAL A 202 19.11 11.98 1.64
C VAL A 202 19.12 10.46 1.79
N MET A 203 18.56 9.95 2.88
CA MET A 203 18.35 8.51 3.07
C MET A 203 16.91 8.16 2.76
N ALA A 204 16.68 7.53 1.60
CA ALA A 204 15.38 7.02 1.16
C ALA A 204 15.25 5.50 1.38
N THR A 205 15.95 4.95 2.37
CA THR A 205 15.91 3.52 2.71
C THR A 205 14.77 3.21 3.69
N PRO A 206 14.27 1.97 3.74
CA PRO A 206 13.33 1.55 4.78
C PRO A 206 13.84 1.86 6.19
N VAL A 207 12.93 2.18 7.12
CA VAL A 207 13.27 2.60 8.48
C VAL A 207 14.13 1.57 9.22
N ASP A 208 13.90 0.28 8.98
CA ASP A 208 14.69 -0.80 9.58
C ASP A 208 16.15 -0.79 9.10
N ILE A 209 16.40 -0.45 7.84
CA ILE A 209 17.75 -0.27 7.30
C ILE A 209 18.36 1.03 7.81
N LEU A 210 17.59 2.11 7.86
CA LEU A 210 18.04 3.40 8.40
C LEU A 210 18.55 3.23 9.84
N LYS A 211 17.78 2.56 10.71
CA LYS A 211 18.16 2.29 12.11
C LYS A 211 19.51 1.58 12.24
N LEU A 212 19.84 0.69 11.29
CA LEU A 212 21.14 -0.01 11.26
C LEU A 212 22.29 0.85 10.73
N LEU A 213 21.99 1.84 9.89
CA LEU A 213 22.98 2.74 9.29
C LEU A 213 23.22 4.00 10.11
N LEU A 214 22.41 4.28 11.12
CA LEU A 214 22.56 5.45 11.99
C LEU A 214 23.86 5.35 12.81
N PRO A 215 24.70 6.41 12.82
CA PRO A 215 25.83 6.49 13.75
C PRO A 215 25.37 6.36 15.21
N GLU A 216 26.21 5.76 16.05
CA GLU A 216 25.88 5.54 17.48
C GLU A 216 25.52 6.85 18.20
N ASP A 217 26.25 7.95 17.92
CA ASP A 217 26.00 9.26 18.52
C ASP A 217 24.62 9.84 18.17
N TRP A 218 24.00 9.38 17.08
CA TRP A 218 22.70 9.87 16.63
C TRP A 218 21.54 9.09 17.23
N LYS A 219 21.76 7.87 17.74
CA LYS A 219 20.68 7.02 18.26
C LYS A 219 19.97 7.63 19.47
N GLU A 220 20.70 8.37 20.30
CA GLU A 220 20.13 9.02 21.49
C GLU A 220 19.45 10.37 21.20
N VAL A 221 19.62 10.93 20.00
CA VAL A 221 18.95 12.17 19.61
C VAL A 221 17.45 11.90 19.53
N GLY A 222 16.65 12.70 20.23
CA GLY A 222 15.20 12.47 20.37
C GLY A 222 14.40 12.40 19.06
N TYR A 223 14.96 12.88 17.94
CA TYR A 223 14.40 12.65 16.61
C TYR A 223 14.54 11.18 16.18
N PHE A 224 15.76 10.63 16.19
CA PHE A 224 16.05 9.27 15.75
C PHE A 224 15.54 8.21 16.73
N LYS A 225 15.54 8.51 18.04
CA LYS A 225 14.98 7.61 19.07
C LYS A 225 13.49 7.30 18.87
N ARG A 226 12.73 8.20 18.23
CA ARG A 226 11.32 7.95 17.91
C ARG A 226 11.13 6.87 16.84
N LEU A 227 12.16 6.57 16.05
CA LEU A 227 12.13 5.53 15.02
C LEU A 227 12.05 4.12 15.62
N ASP A 228 12.40 3.94 16.89
CA ASP A 228 12.31 2.64 17.59
C ASP A 228 10.87 2.12 17.66
N LYS A 229 9.89 3.03 17.64
CA LYS A 229 8.47 2.68 17.60
C LYS A 229 8.02 2.17 16.23
N LEU A 230 8.81 2.41 15.18
CA LEU A 230 8.49 2.01 13.80
C LEU A 230 9.19 0.69 13.50
N VAL A 231 8.40 -0.36 13.31
CA VAL A 231 8.88 -1.71 13.01
C VAL A 231 8.19 -2.20 11.75
N GLY A 232 8.98 -2.70 10.80
CA GLY A 232 8.49 -3.33 9.58
C GLY A 232 7.53 -4.49 9.86
N VAL A 233 6.49 -4.60 9.05
CA VAL A 233 5.51 -5.69 9.11
C VAL A 233 5.93 -6.75 8.09
N PRO A 234 6.07 -8.04 8.47
CA PRO A 234 6.43 -9.08 7.53
C PRO A 234 5.28 -9.36 6.57
N VAL A 235 5.57 -9.44 5.27
CA VAL A 235 4.57 -9.70 4.22
C VAL A 235 5.17 -10.69 3.22
N ILE A 236 4.34 -11.60 2.72
CA ILE A 236 4.70 -12.58 1.70
C ILE A 236 3.79 -12.37 0.50
N ASN A 237 4.38 -12.35 -0.70
CA ASN A 237 3.64 -12.35 -1.95
C ASN A 237 3.89 -13.67 -2.70
N VAL A 238 2.83 -14.30 -3.18
CA VAL A 238 2.87 -15.62 -3.84
C VAL A 238 2.27 -15.49 -5.23
N HIS A 239 2.97 -16.03 -6.23
CA HIS A 239 2.49 -16.13 -7.59
C HIS A 239 2.25 -17.60 -7.93
N ILE A 240 1.08 -17.93 -8.47
CA ILE A 240 0.72 -19.29 -8.88
C ILE A 240 0.28 -19.25 -10.33
N TRP A 241 1.01 -19.97 -11.19
CA TRP A 241 0.65 -20.19 -12.59
C TRP A 241 -0.10 -21.51 -12.75
N PHE A 242 -1.21 -21.48 -13.49
CA PHE A 242 -2.06 -22.64 -13.75
C PHE A 242 -1.87 -23.15 -15.18
N ASP A 243 -2.02 -24.46 -15.37
CA ASP A 243 -2.02 -25.11 -16.68
C ASP A 243 -3.20 -24.67 -17.57
N ARG A 244 -4.30 -24.23 -16.95
CA ARG A 244 -5.54 -23.84 -17.63
C ARG A 244 -5.99 -22.44 -17.23
N LYS A 245 -6.66 -21.79 -18.19
CA LYS A 245 -7.35 -20.52 -17.94
C LYS A 245 -8.57 -20.75 -17.05
N LEU A 246 -8.61 -20.05 -15.93
CA LEU A 246 -9.74 -20.10 -15.01
C LEU A 246 -10.97 -19.43 -15.63
N LYS A 247 -12.11 -20.13 -15.62
CA LYS A 247 -13.35 -19.66 -16.27
C LYS A 247 -14.05 -18.54 -15.48
N ASN A 248 -14.02 -18.62 -14.16
CA ASN A 248 -14.69 -17.68 -13.27
C ASN A 248 -13.66 -16.74 -12.66
N THR A 249 -13.27 -15.73 -13.43
CA THR A 249 -12.28 -14.72 -13.02
C THR A 249 -12.82 -13.32 -13.28
N TYR A 250 -12.28 -12.36 -12.54
CA TYR A 250 -12.67 -10.96 -12.61
C TYR A 250 -11.41 -10.15 -12.88
N ASP A 251 -11.49 -9.20 -13.81
CA ASP A 251 -10.45 -8.18 -14.00
C ASP A 251 -10.57 -7.12 -12.91
N HIS A 252 -10.35 -7.54 -11.65
CA HIS A 252 -10.47 -6.68 -10.49
C HIS A 252 -9.67 -7.26 -9.31
N LEU A 253 -9.39 -6.42 -8.31
CA LEU A 253 -8.96 -6.89 -7.00
C LEU A 253 -10.08 -7.66 -6.30
N LEU A 254 -9.74 -8.82 -5.72
CA LEU A 254 -10.65 -9.60 -4.90
C LEU A 254 -10.16 -9.66 -3.45
N PHE A 255 -11.07 -9.37 -2.52
CA PHE A 255 -10.86 -9.56 -1.09
C PHE A 255 -11.35 -10.95 -0.71
N SER A 256 -10.45 -11.86 -0.33
CA SER A 256 -10.79 -13.28 -0.23
C SER A 256 -11.66 -13.68 0.95
N ARG A 257 -11.64 -12.88 2.02
CA ARG A 257 -12.34 -13.17 3.28
C ARG A 257 -12.16 -14.62 3.79
N SER A 258 -10.98 -15.23 3.57
CA SER A 258 -10.69 -16.61 4.02
C SER A 258 -10.63 -16.77 5.55
N VAL A 259 -11.36 -17.77 6.06
CA VAL A 259 -11.59 -18.07 7.49
C VAL A 259 -10.53 -19.03 8.10
N THR A 260 -9.65 -19.65 7.32
CA THR A 260 -8.64 -20.59 7.84
C THR A 260 -7.48 -19.88 8.57
N ASN A 261 -6.70 -20.63 9.37
CA ASN A 261 -5.61 -20.15 10.26
C ASN A 261 -4.54 -19.24 9.59
N PHE A 262 -4.55 -19.15 8.26
CA PHE A 262 -3.93 -18.11 7.45
C PHE A 262 -5.00 -17.09 7.05
N ARG A 263 -5.35 -16.19 7.98
CA ARG A 263 -6.55 -15.34 7.85
C ARG A 263 -6.38 -14.27 6.78
N ASN A 264 -7.27 -14.30 5.78
CA ASN A 264 -7.60 -13.25 4.79
C ASN A 264 -6.48 -12.76 3.86
N TYR A 265 -6.74 -12.90 2.56
CA TYR A 265 -5.83 -12.60 1.44
C TYR A 265 -6.45 -11.49 0.58
N CYS A 266 -5.62 -10.59 0.06
CA CYS A 266 -5.95 -9.86 -1.18
C CYS A 266 -5.37 -10.65 -2.35
N TYR A 267 -6.19 -10.92 -3.36
CA TYR A 267 -5.78 -11.57 -4.59
C TYR A 267 -5.98 -10.61 -5.75
N ARG A 268 -4.98 -10.51 -6.63
CA ARG A 268 -5.22 -10.06 -8.00
C ARG A 268 -5.26 -11.29 -8.89
N MET A 269 -6.40 -11.51 -9.52
CA MET A 269 -6.48 -12.38 -10.68
C MET A 269 -6.27 -11.50 -11.89
N GLN A 270 -5.03 -11.44 -12.38
CA GLN A 270 -4.72 -10.64 -13.55
C GLN A 270 -4.93 -11.50 -14.79
N LEU A 271 -6.03 -11.29 -15.51
CA LEU A 271 -6.13 -11.78 -16.87
C LEU A 271 -5.35 -10.81 -17.77
N ARG A 272 -4.03 -11.00 -17.89
CA ARG A 272 -3.30 -10.50 -19.06
C ARG A 272 -3.03 -11.64 -20.01
N ASP A 273 -3.00 -11.31 -21.30
CA ASP A 273 -2.86 -12.23 -22.44
C ASP A 273 -1.61 -13.12 -22.44
N PHE A 274 -0.79 -13.09 -21.39
CA PHE A 274 0.51 -13.76 -21.33
C PHE A 274 0.72 -14.75 -20.18
N ALA A 275 -0.16 -14.87 -19.18
CA ALA A 275 -0.02 -15.94 -18.17
C ALA A 275 -1.32 -16.22 -17.40
N ASN A 276 -1.64 -17.50 -17.17
CA ASN A 276 -2.70 -17.95 -16.26
C ASN A 276 -2.21 -17.83 -14.80
N ALA A 277 -1.86 -16.64 -14.33
CA ALA A 277 -1.27 -16.43 -13.01
C ALA A 277 -2.24 -15.77 -12.02
N ILE A 278 -2.22 -16.23 -10.77
CA ILE A 278 -2.83 -15.53 -9.63
C ILE A 278 -1.70 -15.02 -8.74
N SER A 279 -1.71 -13.73 -8.39
CA SER A 279 -0.86 -13.19 -7.33
C SER A 279 -1.66 -13.03 -6.03
N ILE A 280 -1.08 -13.47 -4.94
CA ILE A 280 -1.69 -13.73 -3.63
C ILE A 280 -0.86 -13.07 -2.54
N PHE A 281 -1.51 -12.42 -1.57
CA PHE A 281 -0.83 -11.91 -0.38
C PHE A 281 -1.04 -12.77 0.84
N LEU A 282 0.07 -13.20 1.42
CA LEU A 282 0.13 -13.92 2.67
C LEU A 282 0.72 -13.04 3.77
N TYR A 283 0.03 -12.98 4.91
CA TYR A 283 0.61 -12.54 6.15
C TYR A 283 1.04 -13.76 6.97
N PRO A 284 2.32 -13.92 7.33
CA PRO A 284 2.71 -14.97 8.25
C PRO A 284 2.23 -14.59 9.66
N CYS A 285 1.11 -15.17 10.11
CA CYS A 285 0.92 -15.36 11.54
C CYS A 285 1.98 -16.39 11.99
N ILE A 286 3.16 -15.92 12.37
CA ILE A 286 4.16 -16.75 13.05
C ILE A 286 3.59 -17.06 14.43
N ILE A 287 2.83 -18.16 14.53
CA ILE A 287 2.58 -18.81 15.81
C ILE A 287 3.88 -19.55 16.12
N PHE A 288 4.71 -18.99 17.00
CA PHE A 288 5.66 -19.82 17.74
C PHE A 288 4.80 -20.77 18.59
N SER A 289 4.73 -22.03 18.18
CA SER A 289 4.29 -23.13 19.04
C SER A 289 5.37 -23.46 20.06
#